data_AF-A0AAP5MED0-F1
#
_entry.id   AF-A0AAP5MED0-F1
#
_cell.length_a   1.000
_cell.length_b   1.000
_cell.length_c   1.000
_cell.angle_alpha   90.00
_cell.angle_beta   90.00
_cell.angle_gamma   90.00
#
_symmetry.space_group_name_H-M   'P 1'
#
loop_
_entity.id
_entity.type
_entity.pdbx_description
1 polymer ?
#
loop_
_entity_poly.entity_id
_entity_poly.type
_entity_poly.pdbx_seq_one_letter_code
_entity_poly.pdbx_strand_id
1 'polypeptide(L)'
;MSIAECSRLLKIKSPNTIADYLKRLNLAERDFLTWDEVKEILALREFLSLSPGQNSKAMFVLLRSRNQLSTIFKENHINIEEKLERIKNDYYQQQRQTQR
;
A
#
# COMPACT_ATOMS: atom_id res chain seq x y z
N MET A 1 11.06 -6.79 3.24
CA MET A 1 11.02 -5.51 4.00
C MET A 1 10.18 -5.71 5.26
N SER A 2 10.57 -5.17 6.41
CA SER A 2 9.78 -5.29 7.64
C SER A 2 8.47 -4.48 7.59
N ILE A 3 7.49 -4.84 8.41
CA ILE A 3 6.23 -4.08 8.53
C ILE A 3 6.49 -2.62 8.94
N ALA A 4 7.43 -2.38 9.86
CA ALA A 4 7.78 -1.04 10.33
C ALA A 4 8.34 -0.17 9.19
N GLU A 5 9.25 -0.73 8.38
CA GLU A 5 9.76 -0.04 7.18
C GLU A 5 8.64 0.24 6.18
N CYS A 6 7.76 -0.72 5.90
CA CYS A 6 6.61 -0.51 5.03
C CYS A 6 5.70 0.62 5.53
N SER A 7 5.39 0.63 6.83
CA SER A 7 4.57 1.66 7.46
C SER A 7 5.19 3.05 7.30
N ARG A 8 6.51 3.14 7.47
CA ARG A 8 7.29 4.38 7.27
C ARG A 8 7.25 4.84 5.82
N LEU A 9 7.54 3.95 4.87
CA LEU A 9 7.54 4.26 3.44
C LEU A 9 6.18 4.75 2.94
N LEU A 10 5.11 4.08 3.38
CA LEU A 10 3.73 4.44 3.00
C LEU A 10 3.14 5.57 3.86
N LYS A 11 3.95 6.17 4.76
CA LYS A 11 3.55 7.24 5.68
C LYS A 11 2.31 6.88 6.51
N ILE A 12 2.15 5.61 6.87
CA ILE A 12 1.09 5.11 7.75
C ILE A 12 1.59 5.30 9.19
N LYS A 13 0.99 6.27 9.91
CA LYS A 13 1.45 6.66 11.24
C LYS A 13 0.97 5.73 12.36
N SER A 14 -0.22 5.15 12.21
CA SER A 14 -0.85 4.34 13.25
C SER A 14 -0.53 2.85 13.05
N PRO A 15 0.06 2.18 14.06
CA PRO A 15 0.25 0.73 14.05
C PRO A 15 -1.06 -0.05 13.82
N ASN A 16 -2.15 0.43 14.40
CA ASN A 16 -3.47 -0.17 14.22
C ASN A 16 -3.96 -0.06 12.77
N THR A 17 -3.61 1.03 12.07
CA THR A 17 -3.99 1.20 10.67
C THR A 17 -3.26 0.21 9.76
N ILE A 18 -1.94 0.05 9.94
CA ILE A 18 -1.17 -0.91 9.13
C ILE A 18 -1.59 -2.35 9.46
N ALA A 19 -1.80 -2.69 10.75
CA ALA A 19 -2.28 -4.00 11.15
C ALA A 19 -3.64 -4.34 10.51
N ASP A 20 -4.57 -3.39 10.47
CA ASP A 20 -5.88 -3.62 9.86
C ASP A 20 -5.81 -3.73 8.32
N TYR A 21 -4.88 -3.01 7.67
CA TYR A 21 -4.61 -3.21 6.24
C TYR A 21 -4.07 -4.62 5.97
N LEU A 22 -3.07 -5.07 6.75
CA LEU A 22 -2.51 -6.41 6.64
C LEU A 22 -3.57 -7.49 6.85
N LYS A 23 -4.41 -7.35 7.88
CA LYS A 23 -5.52 -8.27 8.13
C LYS A 23 -6.47 -8.34 6.94
N ARG A 24 -6.85 -7.19 6.36
CA ARG A 24 -7.78 -7.17 5.22
C ARG A 24 -7.19 -7.78 3.95
N LEU A 25 -5.87 -7.68 3.77
CA LEU A 25 -5.15 -8.24 2.64
C LEU A 25 -4.69 -9.69 2.85
N ASN A 26 -5.01 -10.30 4.00
CA ASN A 26 -4.56 -11.63 4.41
C ASN A 26 -3.01 -11.75 4.55
N LEU A 27 -2.40 -10.72 5.12
CA LEU A 27 -0.95 -10.57 5.32
C LEU A 27 -0.56 -10.46 6.80
N ALA A 28 -1.48 -10.68 7.74
CA ALA A 28 -1.28 -10.41 9.16
C ALA A 28 -0.19 -11.28 9.82
N GLU A 29 0.06 -12.48 9.30
CA GLU A 29 1.04 -13.44 9.84
C GLU A 29 2.42 -13.31 9.17
N ARG A 30 2.64 -12.27 8.36
CA ARG A 30 3.91 -12.05 7.65
C ARG A 30 4.88 -11.24 8.49
N ASP A 31 6.07 -11.78 8.73
CA ASP A 31 7.17 -11.00 9.35
C ASP A 31 7.78 -9.99 8.36
N PHE A 32 7.77 -10.33 7.08
CA PHE A 32 8.33 -9.53 6.00
C PHE A 32 7.39 -9.44 4.80
N LEU A 33 7.42 -8.30 4.15
CA LEU A 33 6.65 -7.98 2.95
C LEU A 33 7.56 -7.91 1.73
N THR A 34 7.07 -8.48 0.63
CA THR A 34 7.56 -8.31 -0.74
C THR A 34 7.09 -6.98 -1.33
N TRP A 35 7.70 -6.52 -2.43
CA TRP A 35 7.26 -5.30 -3.11
C TRP A 35 5.84 -5.40 -3.67
N ASP A 36 5.40 -6.59 -4.07
CA ASP A 36 4.02 -6.83 -4.53
C ASP A 36 3.01 -6.68 -3.37
N GLU A 37 3.34 -7.18 -2.18
CA GLU A 37 2.50 -6.99 -1.00
C GLU A 37 2.46 -5.51 -0.58
N VAL A 38 3.57 -4.78 -0.73
CA VAL A 38 3.64 -3.33 -0.48
C VAL A 38 2.78 -2.56 -1.49
N LYS A 39 2.79 -2.98 -2.76
CA LYS A 39 1.94 -2.44 -3.82
C LYS A 39 0.46 -2.60 -3.47
N GLU A 40 0.05 -3.74 -2.94
CA GLU A 40 -1.33 -3.98 -2.50
C GLU A 40 -1.72 -3.06 -1.33
N ILE A 41 -0.82 -2.86 -0.36
CA ILE A 41 -1.06 -1.95 0.78
C ILE A 41 -1.14 -0.49 0.29
N LEU A 42 -0.28 -0.10 -0.65
CA LEU A 42 -0.31 1.22 -1.30
C LEU A 42 -1.64 1.41 -2.03
N ALA A 43 -2.07 0.44 -2.84
CA ALA A 43 -3.34 0.49 -3.56
C ALA A 43 -4.53 0.65 -2.60
N LEU A 44 -4.56 -0.11 -1.50
CA LEU A 44 -5.59 0.03 -0.47
C LEU A 44 -5.60 1.44 0.14
N ARG A 45 -4.43 1.98 0.51
CA ARG A 45 -4.31 3.33 1.09
C ARG A 45 -4.81 4.40 0.12
N GLU A 46 -4.41 4.33 -1.15
CA GLU A 46 -4.83 5.26 -2.20
C GLU A 46 -6.33 5.17 -2.44
N PHE A 47 -6.89 3.95 -2.53
CA PHE A 47 -8.32 3.74 -2.66
C PHE A 47 -9.12 4.37 -1.51
N LEU A 48 -8.69 4.20 -0.26
CA LEU A 48 -9.37 4.80 0.89
C LEU A 48 -9.27 6.34 0.89
N SER A 49 -8.25 6.89 0.27
CA SER A 49 -8.02 8.34 0.19
C SER A 49 -8.80 9.00 -0.95
N LEU A 50 -9.26 8.25 -1.95
CA LEU A 50 -10.06 8.75 -3.08
C LEU A 50 -11.40 9.36 -2.64
N SER A 51 -12.11 8.69 -1.72
CA SER A 51 -13.36 9.20 -1.17
C SER A 51 -13.46 8.83 0.32
N PRO A 52 -12.91 9.68 1.21
CA PRO A 52 -12.90 9.42 2.64
C PRO A 52 -14.32 9.23 3.18
N GLY A 53 -14.55 8.12 3.89
CA GLY A 53 -15.85 7.79 4.48
C GLY A 53 -16.82 7.06 3.55
N GLN A 54 -16.61 7.10 2.23
CA GLN A 54 -17.37 6.28 1.27
C GLN A 54 -16.61 5.00 0.91
N ASN A 55 -15.31 5.14 0.64
CA ASN A 55 -14.47 3.99 0.31
C ASN A 55 -14.11 3.23 1.58
N SER A 56 -14.38 1.93 1.58
CA SER A 56 -14.09 1.05 2.71
C SER A 56 -13.13 -0.07 2.34
N LYS A 57 -12.46 -0.64 3.34
CA LYS A 57 -11.54 -1.77 3.18
C LYS A 57 -12.27 -3.01 2.65
N ALA A 58 -13.53 -3.18 3.02
CA ALA A 58 -14.38 -4.24 2.49
C ALA A 58 -14.68 -4.04 1.01
N MET A 59 -15.01 -2.81 0.62
CA MET A 59 -15.23 -2.44 -0.78
C MET A 59 -13.98 -2.66 -1.63
N PHE A 60 -12.80 -2.30 -1.11
CA PHE A 60 -11.53 -2.57 -1.78
C PHE A 60 -11.35 -4.06 -2.13
N VAL A 61 -11.55 -4.96 -1.15
CA VAL A 61 -11.39 -6.40 -1.36
C VAL A 61 -12.39 -6.93 -2.39
N LEU A 62 -13.64 -6.45 -2.35
CA LEU A 62 -14.67 -6.83 -3.31
C LEU A 62 -14.33 -6.36 -4.74
N LEU A 63 -13.87 -5.12 -4.89
CA LEU A 63 -13.49 -4.57 -6.19
C LEU A 63 -12.22 -5.25 -6.73
N ARG A 64 -11.29 -5.62 -5.83
CA ARG A 64 -10.09 -6.39 -6.17
C ARG A 64 -10.45 -7.75 -6.74
N SER A 65 -11.31 -8.52 -6.07
CA SER A 65 -11.70 -9.86 -6.56
C SER A 65 -12.48 -9.81 -7.88
N ARG A 66 -13.06 -8.66 -8.20
CA ARG A 66 -13.77 -8.41 -9.47
C ARG A 66 -12.90 -7.75 -10.55
N ASN A 67 -11.61 -7.53 -10.31
CA ASN A 67 -10.70 -6.82 -11.20
C ASN A 67 -11.18 -5.40 -11.61
N GLN A 68 -11.91 -4.72 -10.72
CA GLN A 68 -12.46 -3.38 -10.97
C GLN A 68 -11.60 -2.23 -10.43
N LEU A 69 -10.61 -2.54 -9.58
CA LEU A 69 -9.71 -1.52 -9.02
C LEU A 69 -8.89 -0.77 -10.07
N SER A 70 -8.43 -1.47 -11.12
CA SER A 70 -7.65 -0.85 -12.20
C SER A 70 -8.44 0.23 -12.94
N THR A 71 -9.72 -0.01 -13.20
CA THR A 71 -10.63 0.97 -13.81
C THR A 71 -10.81 2.19 -12.92
N ILE A 72 -11.10 1.97 -11.63
CA ILE A 72 -11.29 3.08 -10.67
C ILE A 72 -10.02 3.92 -10.56
N PHE A 73 -8.85 3.31 -10.44
CA PHE A 73 -7.60 4.05 -10.39
C PHE A 73 -7.33 4.82 -11.69
N LYS A 74 -7.63 4.23 -12.86
CA LYS A 74 -7.49 4.90 -14.15
C LYS A 74 -8.41 6.11 -14.27
N GLU A 75 -9.68 5.98 -13.89
CA GLU A 75 -10.68 7.06 -13.91
C GLU A 75 -10.30 8.21 -12.98
N ASN A 76 -9.61 7.91 -11.87
CA ASN A 76 -9.14 8.92 -10.91
C ASN A 76 -7.68 9.34 -11.15
N HIS A 77 -7.09 9.00 -12.29
CA HIS A 77 -5.70 9.32 -12.65
C HIS A 77 -4.65 8.89 -11.60
N ILE A 78 -4.90 7.78 -10.90
CA ILE A 78 -3.97 7.19 -9.94
C ILE A 78 -3.15 6.10 -10.64
N ASN A 79 -1.84 6.31 -10.73
CA ASN A 79 -0.89 5.29 -11.18
C ASN A 79 -0.18 4.64 -9.98
N ILE A 80 -0.64 3.45 -9.57
CA ILE A 80 -0.06 2.72 -8.44
C ILE A 80 1.37 2.28 -8.73
N GLU A 81 1.68 1.86 -9.96
CA GLU A 81 3.03 1.43 -10.34
C GLU A 81 4.03 2.56 -10.25
N GLU A 82 3.68 3.72 -10.81
CA GLU A 82 4.57 4.88 -10.75
C GLU A 82 4.81 5.34 -9.31
N LYS A 83 3.77 5.31 -8.46
CA LYS A 83 3.92 5.61 -7.03
C LYS A 83 4.83 4.59 -6.33
N LEU A 84 4.67 3.30 -6.64
CA LEU A 84 5.50 2.24 -6.07
C LEU A 84 6.98 2.41 -6.48
N GLU A 85 7.25 2.70 -7.75
CA GLU A 85 8.61 2.90 -8.26
C GLU A 85 9.29 4.11 -7.60
N ARG A 86 8.57 5.20 -7.35
CA ARG A 86 9.10 6.33 -6.56
C ARG A 86 9.47 5.89 -5.14
N ILE A 87 8.61 5.12 -4.47
CA ILE A 87 8.89 4.60 -3.12
C ILE A 87 10.10 3.66 -3.10
N LYS A 88 10.22 2.77 -4.10
CA LYS A 88 11.39 1.90 -4.27
C LYS A 88 12.68 2.71 -4.41
N ASN A 89 12.67 3.71 -5.29
CA ASN A 89 13.82 4.58 -5.51
C ASN A 89 14.24 5.31 -4.23
N ASP A 90 13.28 5.89 -3.49
CA ASP A 90 13.54 6.56 -2.22
C ASP A 90 14.14 5.59 -1.18
N TYR A 91 13.59 4.36 -1.09
CA TYR A 91 14.10 3.32 -0.20
C TYR A 91 15.55 2.94 -0.51
N TYR A 92 15.85 2.64 -1.78
CA TYR A 92 17.19 2.25 -2.19
C TYR A 92 18.21 3.38 -2.06
N GLN A 93 17.81 4.64 -2.29
CA GLN A 93 18.68 5.79 -2.05
C GLN A 93 19.03 5.94 -0.57
N GLN A 94 18.05 5.79 0.32
CA GLN A 94 18.28 5.84 1.77
C GLN A 94 19.25 4.74 2.23
N GLN A 95 19.09 3.51 1.74
CA GLN A 95 20.00 2.42 2.11
C GLN A 95 21.45 2.64 1.65
N ARG A 96 21.65 3.25 0.48
CA ARG A 96 23.00 3.58 -0.02
C ARG A 96 23.69 4.65 0.82
N GLN A 97 22.93 5.57 1.41
CA GLN A 97 23.48 6.62 2.28
C GLN A 97 23.85 6.10 3.67
N THR A 98 23.13 5.11 4.21
CA THR A 98 23.43 4.52 5.53
C THR A 98 24.67 3.60 5.53
N GLN A 99 25.15 3.18 4.36
CA GLN A 99 26.34 2.34 4.21
C GLN A 99 27.64 3.12 3.94
N ARG A 100 27.59 4.46 3.99
CA ARG A 100 28.76 5.35 3.89
C ARG A 100 29.07 5.96 5.26
#